data_AF-A0A497GWN7-F1
#
_entry.id   AF-A0A497GWN7-F1
#
_cell.length_a   1.000
_cell.length_b   1.000
_cell.length_c   1.000
_cell.angle_alpha   90.00
_cell.angle_beta   90.00
_cell.angle_gamma   90.00
#
_symmetry.space_group_name_H-M   'P 1'
#
loop_
_entity.id
_entity.type
_entity.pdbx_description
1 polymer ?
#
loop_
_entity_poly.entity_id
_entity_poly.type
_entity_poly.pdbx_seq_one_letter_code
_entity_poly.pdbx_strand_id
1 'polypeptide(L)'
;MAGEALALVPRIPGAKVVGVVEEDVTVSGLNFVFGLAELEGSAAVVSVYRLRSASASVLRERLLKEVVHELGHTFGLRHCPNPSCVMSFSN
;
A
#
# COMPACT_ATOMS: atom_id res chain seq x y z
N MET A 1 10.15 -9.90 -0.69
CA MET A 1 8.72 -10.14 -0.99
C MET A 1 7.84 -9.17 -0.19
N ALA A 2 6.63 -8.82 -0.65
CA ALA A 2 5.77 -7.86 0.06
C ALA A 2 5.40 -8.33 1.48
N GLY A 3 5.16 -9.64 1.67
CA GLY A 3 4.89 -10.21 2.99
C GLY A 3 6.07 -10.09 3.98
N GLU A 4 7.30 -10.19 3.50
CA GLU A 4 8.50 -9.99 4.34
C GLU A 4 8.63 -8.52 4.75
N ALA A 5 8.41 -7.59 3.81
CA ALA A 5 8.42 -6.17 4.11
C ALA A 5 7.31 -5.80 5.11
N LEU A 6 6.11 -6.36 4.92
CA LEU A 6 4.99 -6.19 5.84
C LEU A 6 5.31 -6.74 7.24
N ALA A 7 6.05 -7.84 7.36
CA ALA A 7 6.46 -8.39 8.66
C ALA A 7 7.41 -7.47 9.44
N LEU A 8 8.16 -6.60 8.76
CA LEU A 8 9.08 -5.64 9.39
C LEU A 8 8.39 -4.38 9.93
N VAL A 9 7.14 -4.11 9.52
CA VAL A 9 6.39 -2.94 9.99
C VAL A 9 6.11 -3.06 11.50
N PRO A 10 6.46 -2.10 12.36
CA PRO A 10 6.22 -2.25 13.79
C PRO A 10 4.72 -2.24 14.10
N ARG A 11 4.27 -3.13 14.98
CA ARG A 11 2.89 -3.15 15.50
C ARG A 11 2.84 -2.30 16.76
N ILE A 12 2.32 -1.07 16.62
CA ILE A 12 2.16 -0.12 17.73
C ILE A 12 0.71 -0.20 18.22
N PRO A 13 0.46 -0.51 19.51
CA PRO A 13 -0.89 -0.55 20.06
C PRO A 13 -1.67 0.74 19.81
N GLY A 14 -2.88 0.63 19.26
CA GLY A 14 -3.76 1.77 18.96
C GLY A 14 -3.40 2.56 17.70
N ALA A 15 -2.36 2.18 16.95
CA ALA A 15 -1.98 2.83 15.70
C ALA A 15 -2.16 1.91 14.48
N LYS A 16 -2.32 2.53 13.32
CA LYS A 16 -2.08 1.90 12.01
C LYS A 16 -0.75 2.40 11.51
N VAL A 17 0.14 1.50 11.10
CA VAL A 17 1.48 1.83 10.64
C VAL A 17 1.64 1.42 9.18
N VAL A 18 2.10 2.37 8.35
CA VAL A 18 2.43 2.12 6.95
C VAL A 18 3.93 2.26 6.77
N GLY A 19 4.60 1.16 6.44
CA GLY A 19 5.98 1.19 5.97
C GLY A 19 6.04 1.71 4.54
N VAL A 20 7.03 2.55 4.23
CA VAL A 20 7.29 3.00 2.85
C VAL A 20 8.67 2.52 2.46
N VAL A 21 8.77 1.79 1.34
CA VAL A 21 10.01 1.16 0.86
C VAL A 21 10.36 1.64 -0.54
N GLU A 22 11.65 1.63 -0.88
CA GLU A 22 12.13 2.07 -2.20
C GLU A 22 12.25 0.92 -3.20
N GLU A 23 12.27 -0.31 -2.70
CA GLU A 23 12.41 -1.56 -3.44
C GLU A 23 11.08 -1.99 -4.06
N ASP A 24 11.15 -2.67 -5.20
CA ASP A 24 9.98 -3.29 -5.79
C ASP A 24 9.44 -4.40 -4.88
N VAL A 25 8.12 -4.53 -4.81
CA VAL A 25 7.48 -5.53 -3.95
C VAL A 25 6.54 -6.42 -4.75
N THR A 26 6.62 -7.71 -4.48
CA THR A 26 5.89 -8.76 -5.19
C THR A 26 5.18 -9.67 -4.20
N VAL A 27 4.04 -10.22 -4.64
CA VAL A 27 3.29 -11.27 -3.93
C VAL A 27 3.11 -12.45 -4.88
N SER A 28 3.06 -13.66 -4.32
CA SER A 28 2.83 -14.87 -5.12
C SER A 28 1.53 -14.74 -5.92
N GLY A 29 1.61 -14.95 -7.24
CA GLY A 29 0.45 -14.88 -8.14
C GLY A 29 0.24 -13.52 -8.83
N LEU A 30 1.04 -12.50 -8.51
CA LEU A 30 1.06 -11.22 -9.23
C LEU A 30 2.47 -10.85 -9.68
N ASN A 31 2.57 -10.02 -10.73
CA ASN A 31 3.86 -9.53 -11.24
C ASN A 31 4.50 -8.53 -10.27
N PHE A 32 3.69 -7.70 -9.60
CA PHE A 32 4.07 -6.75 -8.57
C PHE A 32 2.81 -6.28 -7.82
N VAL A 33 3.01 -5.52 -6.75
CA VAL A 33 1.96 -4.71 -6.10
C VAL A 33 2.52 -3.34 -5.74
N PHE A 34 1.66 -2.32 -5.67
CA PHE A 34 2.08 -1.02 -5.13
C PHE A 34 2.17 -1.05 -3.59
N GLY A 35 1.35 -1.89 -2.95
CA GLY A 35 1.35 -2.08 -1.51
C GLY A 35 0.73 -3.41 -1.10
N LEU A 36 0.77 -3.67 0.20
CA LEU A 36 0.10 -4.78 0.83
C LEU A 36 -0.26 -4.41 2.28
N ALA A 37 -1.48 -4.71 2.68
CA ALA A 37 -1.97 -4.49 4.03
C ALA A 37 -2.54 -5.75 4.66
N GLU A 38 -2.51 -5.79 5.99
CA GLU A 38 -3.34 -6.71 6.76
C GLU A 38 -4.79 -6.22 6.74
N LEU A 39 -5.71 -7.03 6.20
CA LEU A 39 -7.14 -6.71 6.27
C LEU A 39 -7.58 -6.71 7.75
N GLU A 40 -8.15 -5.60 8.20
CA GLU A 40 -8.52 -5.35 9.61
C GLU A 40 -7.34 -5.41 10.60
N GLY A 41 -6.09 -5.47 10.12
CA GLY A 41 -4.87 -5.50 10.94
C GLY A 41 -4.32 -4.10 11.24
N SER A 42 -3.06 -4.00 11.66
CA SER A 42 -2.44 -2.71 12.04
C SER A 42 -1.24 -2.31 11.19
N ALA A 43 -0.81 -3.18 10.28
CA ALA A 43 0.33 -2.93 9.42
C ALA A 43 -0.05 -2.90 7.93
N ALA A 44 0.63 -2.04 7.20
CA ALA A 44 0.68 -2.03 5.75
C ALA A 44 2.07 -1.63 5.25
N VAL A 45 2.36 -1.94 3.99
CA VAL A 45 3.57 -1.49 3.30
C VAL A 45 3.20 -0.94 1.93
N VAL A 46 3.85 0.15 1.51
CA VAL A 46 3.74 0.73 0.16
C VAL A 46 5.14 0.88 -0.44
N SER A 47 5.31 0.47 -1.68
CA SER A 47 6.54 0.68 -2.44
C SER A 47 6.44 1.92 -3.32
N VAL A 48 7.44 2.80 -3.24
CA VAL A 48 7.57 3.93 -4.17
C VAL A 48 8.18 3.53 -5.51
N TYR A 49 8.75 2.32 -5.64
CA TYR A 49 9.54 1.89 -6.80
C TYR A 49 8.84 2.14 -8.13
N ARG A 50 7.57 1.71 -8.23
CA ARG A 50 6.74 1.85 -9.44
C ARG A 50 5.88 3.12 -9.46
N LEU A 51 5.88 3.90 -8.39
CA LEU A 51 5.19 5.19 -8.31
C LEU A 51 6.05 6.35 -8.82
N ARG A 52 7.37 6.13 -8.99
CA ARG A 52 8.35 7.12 -9.43
C ARG A 52 7.87 7.87 -10.68
N SER A 53 8.09 9.18 -10.65
CA SER A 53 7.76 10.12 -11.73
C SER A 53 8.79 11.24 -11.71
N ALA A 54 9.08 11.81 -12.89
CA ALA A 54 9.91 13.02 -12.97
C ALA A 54 9.25 14.23 -12.28
N SER A 55 7.92 14.20 -12.13
CA SER A 55 7.17 15.20 -11.38
C SER A 55 6.99 14.77 -9.93
N ALA A 56 7.52 15.57 -9.00
CA ALA A 56 7.36 15.37 -7.57
C ALA A 56 5.89 15.44 -7.12
N SER A 57 5.06 16.26 -7.77
CA SER A 57 3.63 16.35 -7.45
C SER A 57 2.90 15.05 -7.81
N VAL A 58 3.21 14.48 -8.97
CA VAL A 58 2.63 13.21 -9.43
C VAL A 58 3.07 12.05 -8.53
N LEU A 59 4.34 11.99 -8.15
CA LEU A 59 4.82 11.00 -7.19
C LEU A 59 4.07 11.12 -5.85
N ARG A 60 3.92 12.34 -5.34
CA ARG A 60 3.23 12.60 -4.07
C ARG A 60 1.76 12.17 -4.13
N GLU A 61 1.06 12.50 -5.22
CA GLU A 61 -0.35 12.12 -5.40
C GLU A 61 -0.52 10.61 -5.44
N ARG A 62 0.33 9.91 -6.20
CA ARG A 62 0.32 8.45 -6.30
C ARG A 62 0.62 7.79 -4.95
N LEU A 63 1.67 8.23 -4.26
CA LEU A 63 2.01 7.71 -2.94
C LEU A 63 0.88 7.94 -1.94
N LEU A 64 0.25 9.12 -1.95
CA LEU A 64 -0.88 9.41 -1.09
C LEU A 64 -2.06 8.46 -1.37
N LYS A 65 -2.40 8.26 -2.65
CA LYS A 65 -3.48 7.35 -3.06
C LYS A 65 -3.24 5.94 -2.52
N GLU A 66 -2.06 5.38 -2.76
CA GLU A 66 -1.75 4.00 -2.38
C GLU A 66 -1.61 3.85 -0.85
N VAL A 67 -1.04 4.83 -0.14
CA VAL A 67 -1.03 4.82 1.34
C VAL A 67 -2.45 4.84 1.91
N VAL A 68 -3.34 5.66 1.37
CA VAL A 68 -4.74 5.71 1.82
C VAL A 68 -5.49 4.42 1.46
N HIS A 69 -5.21 3.83 0.31
CA HIS A 69 -5.75 2.53 -0.10
C HIS A 69 -5.38 1.43 0.90
N GLU A 70 -4.08 1.29 1.18
CA GLU A 70 -3.60 0.27 2.11
C GLU A 70 -4.08 0.52 3.55
N LEU A 71 -4.14 1.78 4.00
CA LEU A 71 -4.78 2.13 5.27
C LEU A 71 -6.24 1.69 5.30
N GLY A 72 -6.99 1.89 4.21
CA GLY A 72 -8.36 1.43 4.09
C GLY A 72 -8.50 -0.07 4.36
N HIS A 73 -7.60 -0.88 3.82
CA HIS A 73 -7.53 -2.31 4.14
C HIS A 73 -7.28 -2.56 5.64
N THR A 74 -6.38 -1.82 6.29
CA THR A 74 -6.18 -1.95 7.75
C THR A 74 -7.42 -1.55 8.58
N PHE A 75 -8.34 -0.78 8.00
CA PHE A 75 -9.64 -0.46 8.60
C PHE A 75 -10.77 -1.43 8.17
N GLY A 76 -10.45 -2.48 7.41
CA GLY A 76 -11.40 -3.51 6.99
C GLY A 76 -12.11 -3.24 5.67
N LEU A 77 -11.77 -2.16 4.97
CA LEU A 77 -12.33 -1.89 3.65
C LEU A 77 -11.76 -2.88 2.64
N ARG A 78 -12.64 -3.50 1.84
CA ARG A 78 -12.24 -4.30 0.68
C ARG A 78 -12.23 -3.43 -0.58
N HIS A 79 -11.76 -3.99 -1.69
CA HIS A 79 -11.76 -3.28 -2.96
C HIS A 79 -13.15 -2.78 -3.34
N CYS A 80 -13.20 -1.57 -3.88
CA CYS A 80 -14.40 -0.94 -4.40
C CYS A 80 -14.47 -1.09 -5.94
N PRO A 81 -15.62 -1.48 -6.52
CA PRO A 81 -15.75 -1.59 -7.97
C PRO A 81 -15.78 -0.22 -8.69
N ASN A 82 -15.99 0.87 -7.95
CA ASN A 82 -15.98 2.21 -8.54
C ASN A 82 -14.54 2.68 -8.81
N PRO A 83 -14.14 2.93 -10.07
CA PRO A 83 -12.77 3.33 -10.42
C PRO A 83 -12.34 4.68 -9.85
N SER A 84 -13.29 5.54 -9.47
CA SER A 84 -13.00 6.83 -8.82
C SER A 84 -12.81 6.71 -7.30
N CYS A 85 -13.03 5.53 -6.72
CA CYS A 85 -12.81 5.28 -5.30
C CYS A 85 -11.33 5.01 -5.03
N VAL A 86 -10.79 5.53 -3.92
CA VAL A 86 -9.42 5.23 -3.49
C VAL A 86 -9.19 3.74 -3.27
N MET A 87 -10.24 2.99 -2.86
CA MET A 87 -10.21 1.53 -2.69
C MET A 87 -10.38 0.76 -4.00
N SER A 88 -10.40 1.41 -5.17
CA SER A 88 -10.36 0.68 -6.44
C SER A 88 -9.00 -0.01 -6.62
N PHE A 89 -9.00 -1.22 -7.14
CA PHE A 89 -7.78 -2.00 -7.35
C PHE A 89 -6.83 -1.30 -8.33
N SER A 90 -5.58 -1.06 -7.91
CA SER A 90 -4.49 -0.53 -8.73
C SER A 90 -3.46 -1.64 -9.01
N ASN A 91 -3.08 -1.83 -10.28
CA ASN A 91 -1.92 -2.62 -10.70
C ASN A 91 -1.26 -1.91 -11.88
#